data_AF-A0A3M1XM38-F1
#
_entry.id   AF-A0A3M1XM38-F1
#
_cell.length_a   1.000
_cell.length_b   1.000
_cell.length_c   1.000
_cell.angle_alpha   90.00
_cell.angle_beta   90.00
_cell.angle_gamma   90.00
#
_symmetry.space_group_name_H-M   'P 1'
#
loop_
_entity.id
_entity.type
_entity.pdbx_description
1 polymer ?
#
loop_
_entity_poly.entity_id
_entity_poly.type
_entity_poly.pdbx_seq_one_letter_code
_entity_poly.pdbx_strand_id
1 'polypeptide(L)'
;MKATLRLPGLVYLFCLLLGLAGWMPLKAQNSREIRLQIALNNAALYYQQGELERAYSVLQQIAGEFPDNPDLNYRLAILSYRLLGDMVAYEKYYRKALSAQPGLVDPQLLSDADVAKIFRVQKLNEESINLRGVLQRVRLLFEHRSFGEACTALLVARHYLPHVGPEDASRYHLYLSYAYARLDSLMRAAAEAIQVDEKMIGGPDRALLDSLHQSVRPWLERFLNQHGTLRAALSFLSDLEHRRRFQELLVATQIFSQKLFPYPHSGYWPVQLYRLEALAQLDNWREGLPLHEALSRQLEQAGLLERYADQLNQAYARLTLASIQERVGRTSARADSFLLWGQYAEGMNLYQDMLEANADEGDIQAFLYYSLSKIHAAIGRYGRAREYWQKARDRGMNAVLMDTLKAQIQRAEAFEKAWQETSRKVAALLAAHRPQEARSLLVPLMKSPYLRFGLRARALMLAARVYRQLGYLSWAHSLVKQATRYPADRDSLHAADSLLAARRQQRYFAALPDTSRQGFFRLSFLSSRNGAVDLLLVQPDDLFGVHAAPPVVTAAFGNEASLRGGTIYRLHLDKNRSWRQLLGTLGLFAFSRLYLTFR
;
A
#
# COMPACT_ATOMS: atom_id res chain seq x y z
N MET A 1 -16.34 53.60 30.95
CA MET A 1 -15.25 52.87 30.26
C MET A 1 -15.77 51.50 29.87
N LYS A 2 -15.76 51.17 28.57
CA LYS A 2 -16.29 49.92 28.01
C LYS A 2 -15.21 48.82 28.09
N ALA A 3 -15.54 47.69 28.69
CA ALA A 3 -14.70 46.50 28.72
C ALA A 3 -15.10 45.54 27.59
N THR A 4 -14.15 45.20 26.73
CA THR A 4 -14.27 44.21 25.65
C THR A 4 -13.57 42.92 26.05
N LEU A 5 -14.34 41.86 26.31
CA LEU A 5 -13.86 40.48 26.34
C LEU A 5 -13.62 40.01 24.89
N ARG A 6 -12.42 39.50 24.58
CA ARG A 6 -12.16 38.72 23.35
C ARG A 6 -11.71 37.32 23.73
N LEU A 7 -12.45 36.31 23.27
CA LEU A 7 -12.20 34.88 23.45
C LEU A 7 -11.87 34.24 22.07
N PRO A 8 -10.58 34.05 21.72
CA PRO A 8 -10.19 33.36 20.48
C PRO A 8 -10.06 31.84 20.63
N GLY A 9 -10.00 31.32 21.86
CA GLY A 9 -9.70 29.90 22.12
C GLY A 9 -10.85 28.92 21.89
N LEU A 10 -12.10 29.39 21.98
CA LEU A 10 -13.29 28.54 21.88
C LEU A 10 -13.68 28.21 20.42
N VAL A 11 -13.38 29.10 19.47
CA VAL A 11 -13.65 28.88 18.04
C VAL A 11 -12.76 27.77 17.46
N TYR A 12 -11.52 27.68 17.93
CA TYR A 12 -10.55 26.69 17.43
C TYR A 12 -10.84 25.27 17.92
N LEU A 13 -11.30 25.12 19.18
CA LEU A 13 -11.73 23.83 19.71
C LEU A 13 -13.04 23.37 19.04
N PHE A 14 -13.92 24.31 18.68
CA PHE A 14 -15.18 24.03 17.97
C PHE A 14 -14.95 23.60 16.52
N CYS A 15 -14.02 24.21 15.79
CA CYS A 15 -13.65 23.79 14.44
C CYS A 15 -12.93 22.43 14.40
N LEU A 16 -12.10 22.12 15.41
CA LEU A 16 -11.42 20.82 15.53
C LEU A 16 -12.39 19.69 15.91
N LEU A 17 -13.37 19.98 16.76
CA LEU A 17 -14.43 19.04 17.11
C LEU A 17 -15.39 18.82 15.94
N LEU A 18 -15.70 19.83 15.13
CA LEU A 18 -16.52 19.67 13.90
C LEU A 18 -15.78 18.92 12.78
N GLY A 19 -14.46 19.11 12.62
CA GLY A 19 -13.65 18.36 11.66
C GLY A 19 -13.53 16.86 12.00
N LEU A 20 -13.36 16.52 13.28
CA LEU A 20 -13.35 15.13 13.75
C LEU A 20 -14.76 14.51 13.80
N ALA A 21 -15.78 15.30 14.11
CA ALA A 21 -17.18 14.89 14.09
C ALA A 21 -17.75 14.72 12.67
N GLY A 22 -17.15 15.30 11.63
CA GLY A 22 -17.48 15.00 10.24
C GLY A 22 -16.80 13.73 9.71
N TRP A 23 -15.55 13.49 10.11
CA TRP A 23 -14.75 12.33 9.64
C TRP A 23 -15.19 10.97 10.24
N MET A 24 -15.65 10.92 11.49
CA MET A 24 -16.12 9.68 12.14
C MET A 24 -17.46 9.11 11.61
N PRO A 25 -18.53 9.91 11.37
CA PRO A 25 -19.80 9.39 10.85
C PRO A 25 -19.66 8.89 9.41
N LEU A 26 -18.68 9.36 8.64
CA LEU A 26 -18.50 8.98 7.24
C LEU A 26 -17.88 7.59 7.05
N LYS A 27 -16.84 7.25 7.83
CA LYS A 27 -16.35 5.86 7.89
C LYS A 27 -17.44 4.94 8.45
N ALA A 28 -18.27 5.45 9.37
CA ALA A 28 -19.40 4.72 9.93
C ALA A 28 -20.54 4.53 8.91
N GLN A 29 -20.83 5.50 8.04
CA GLN A 29 -21.93 5.46 7.07
C GLN A 29 -21.61 4.58 5.85
N ASN A 30 -20.42 4.73 5.26
CA ASN A 30 -19.98 3.84 4.18
C ASN A 30 -19.83 2.40 4.70
N SER A 31 -19.33 2.23 5.94
CA SER A 31 -19.32 0.90 6.55
C SER A 31 -20.73 0.38 6.86
N ARG A 32 -21.70 1.24 7.18
CA ARG A 32 -23.10 0.86 7.38
C ARG A 32 -23.67 0.26 6.09
N GLU A 33 -23.61 0.98 4.98
CA GLU A 33 -24.22 0.54 3.72
C GLU A 33 -23.53 -0.71 3.16
N ILE A 34 -22.20 -0.78 3.28
CA ILE A 34 -21.44 -2.01 2.98
C ILE A 34 -21.90 -3.17 3.87
N ARG A 35 -22.10 -2.95 5.18
CA ARG A 35 -22.63 -3.99 6.10
C ARG A 35 -24.03 -4.45 5.70
N LEU A 36 -24.92 -3.53 5.34
CA LEU A 36 -26.25 -3.87 4.84
C LEU A 36 -26.13 -4.79 3.62
N GLN A 37 -25.31 -4.40 2.64
CA GLN A 37 -25.19 -5.16 1.42
C GLN A 37 -24.55 -6.54 1.62
N ILE A 38 -23.54 -6.64 2.49
CA ILE A 38 -22.95 -7.92 2.91
C ILE A 38 -24.01 -8.80 3.56
N ALA A 39 -24.83 -8.23 4.45
CA ALA A 39 -25.91 -8.96 5.12
C ALA A 39 -26.97 -9.46 4.13
N LEU A 40 -27.37 -8.63 3.16
CA LEU A 40 -28.31 -9.03 2.09
C LEU A 40 -27.74 -10.17 1.23
N ASN A 41 -26.45 -10.10 0.87
CA ASN A 41 -25.79 -11.15 0.10
C ASN A 41 -25.58 -12.45 0.88
N ASN A 42 -25.20 -12.36 2.15
CA ASN A 42 -25.07 -13.53 3.03
C ASN A 42 -26.43 -14.19 3.22
N ALA A 43 -27.49 -13.42 3.43
CA ALA A 43 -28.85 -13.96 3.50
C ALA A 43 -29.28 -14.63 2.18
N ALA A 44 -28.90 -14.06 1.02
CA ALA A 44 -29.11 -14.70 -0.28
C ALA A 44 -28.32 -16.01 -0.42
N LEU A 45 -27.06 -16.06 0.02
CA LEU A 45 -26.26 -17.29 0.01
C LEU A 45 -26.89 -18.37 0.90
N TYR A 46 -27.25 -18.03 2.14
CA TYR A 46 -27.90 -18.96 3.06
C TYR A 46 -29.25 -19.44 2.51
N TYR A 47 -30.03 -18.54 1.89
CA TYR A 47 -31.27 -18.92 1.22
C TYR A 47 -31.04 -19.95 0.10
N GLN A 48 -30.05 -19.70 -0.77
CA GLN A 48 -29.70 -20.63 -1.85
C GLN A 48 -29.20 -21.98 -1.37
N GLN A 49 -28.60 -22.03 -0.18
CA GLN A 49 -28.16 -23.26 0.48
C GLN A 49 -29.29 -23.99 1.22
N GLY A 50 -30.50 -23.42 1.27
CA GLY A 50 -31.62 -23.94 2.08
C GLY A 50 -31.50 -23.65 3.58
N GLU A 51 -30.51 -22.85 4.00
CA GLU A 51 -30.28 -22.45 5.39
C GLU A 51 -31.12 -21.21 5.77
N LEU A 52 -32.44 -21.34 5.64
CA LEU A 52 -33.38 -20.22 5.71
C LEU A 52 -33.38 -19.50 7.07
N GLU A 53 -33.18 -20.21 8.19
CA GLU A 53 -33.09 -19.61 9.53
C GLU A 53 -31.87 -18.71 9.67
N ARG A 54 -30.72 -19.10 9.10
CA ARG A 54 -29.51 -18.28 9.10
C ARG A 54 -29.69 -17.04 8.24
N ALA A 55 -30.35 -17.18 7.09
CA ALA A 55 -30.72 -16.04 6.25
C ALA A 55 -31.56 -15.03 7.05
N TYR A 56 -32.59 -15.49 7.76
CA TYR A 56 -33.44 -14.64 8.58
C TYR A 56 -32.66 -13.96 9.72
N SER A 57 -31.84 -14.72 10.45
CA SER A 57 -31.02 -14.19 11.55
C SER A 57 -30.08 -13.07 11.08
N VAL A 58 -29.41 -13.24 9.93
CA VAL A 58 -28.50 -12.21 9.39
C VAL A 58 -29.25 -10.92 9.05
N LEU A 59 -30.42 -11.04 8.40
CA LEU A 59 -31.23 -9.87 8.08
C LEU A 59 -31.82 -9.21 9.33
N GLN A 60 -32.22 -9.97 10.33
CA GLN A 60 -32.77 -9.44 11.56
C GLN A 60 -31.73 -8.65 12.37
N GLN A 61 -30.48 -9.13 12.41
CA GLN A 61 -29.38 -8.42 13.05
C GLN A 61 -29.14 -7.04 12.42
N ILE A 62 -29.21 -6.94 11.09
CA ILE A 62 -28.96 -5.67 10.38
C ILE A 62 -30.19 -4.76 10.33
N ALA A 63 -31.40 -5.29 10.57
CA ALA A 63 -32.64 -4.51 10.59
C ALA A 63 -32.70 -3.46 11.70
N GLY A 64 -32.01 -3.67 12.82
CA GLY A 64 -31.83 -2.64 13.84
C GLY A 64 -31.02 -1.45 13.35
N GLU A 65 -30.03 -1.70 12.47
CA GLU A 65 -29.25 -0.65 11.82
C GLU A 65 -29.98 -0.03 10.62
N PHE A 66 -30.96 -0.69 10.00
CA PHE A 66 -31.63 -0.21 8.79
C PHE A 66 -33.15 -0.39 8.86
N PRO A 67 -33.83 0.25 9.82
CA PRO A 67 -35.24 -0.03 10.09
C PRO A 67 -36.17 0.32 8.92
N ASP A 68 -35.76 1.27 8.06
CA ASP A 68 -36.56 1.83 6.97
C ASP A 68 -36.09 1.37 5.59
N ASN A 69 -35.15 0.43 5.49
CA ASN A 69 -34.68 -0.05 4.19
C ASN A 69 -35.74 -0.97 3.55
N PRO A 70 -36.28 -0.64 2.36
CA PRO A 70 -37.39 -1.39 1.76
C PRO A 70 -37.00 -2.81 1.37
N ASP A 71 -35.83 -3.02 0.76
CA ASP A 71 -35.37 -4.35 0.29
C ASP A 71 -35.12 -5.31 1.47
N LEU A 72 -34.47 -4.81 2.54
CA LEU A 72 -34.25 -5.57 3.77
C LEU A 72 -35.57 -6.01 4.40
N ASN A 73 -36.50 -5.07 4.59
CA ASN A 73 -37.81 -5.36 5.17
C ASN A 73 -38.61 -6.31 4.27
N TYR A 74 -38.52 -6.16 2.95
CA TYR A 74 -39.21 -7.04 2.00
C TYR A 74 -38.69 -8.47 2.07
N ARG A 75 -37.36 -8.67 2.13
CA ARG A 75 -36.74 -10.00 2.31
C ARG A 75 -37.10 -10.63 3.66
N LEU A 76 -37.12 -9.84 4.73
CA LEU A 76 -37.57 -10.30 6.05
C LEU A 76 -39.03 -10.73 6.02
N ALA A 77 -39.90 -10.01 5.31
CA ALA A 77 -41.29 -10.40 5.12
C ALA A 77 -41.42 -11.74 4.39
N ILE A 78 -40.68 -11.92 3.28
CA ILE A 78 -40.68 -13.18 2.51
C ILE A 78 -40.24 -14.36 3.38
N LEU A 79 -39.16 -14.20 4.15
CA LEU A 79 -38.67 -15.25 5.06
C LEU A 79 -39.66 -15.52 6.19
N SER A 80 -40.24 -14.50 6.81
CA SER A 80 -41.21 -14.66 7.91
C SER A 80 -42.44 -15.46 7.46
N TYR A 81 -42.95 -15.15 6.25
CA TYR A 81 -44.08 -15.86 5.67
C TYR A 81 -43.74 -17.30 5.27
N ARG A 82 -42.70 -17.47 4.44
CA ARG A 82 -42.42 -18.77 3.80
C ARG A 82 -41.72 -19.78 4.70
N LEU A 83 -40.89 -19.33 5.62
CA LEU A 83 -40.11 -20.21 6.51
C LEU A 83 -40.82 -20.45 7.83
N LEU A 84 -41.19 -19.36 8.51
CA LEU A 84 -41.61 -19.43 9.90
C LEU A 84 -43.13 -19.57 10.06
N GLY A 85 -43.90 -19.31 8.99
CA GLY A 85 -45.35 -19.14 9.09
C GLY A 85 -45.76 -18.02 10.04
N ASP A 86 -44.83 -17.10 10.36
CA ASP A 86 -45.05 -16.01 11.30
C ASP A 86 -45.72 -14.84 10.57
N MET A 87 -47.05 -14.92 10.50
CA MET A 87 -47.89 -13.93 9.85
C MET A 87 -47.77 -12.54 10.50
N VAL A 88 -47.50 -12.48 11.80
CA VAL A 88 -47.36 -11.22 12.54
C VAL A 88 -46.06 -10.52 12.14
N ALA A 89 -44.94 -11.25 12.09
CA ALA A 89 -43.67 -10.71 11.61
C ALA A 89 -43.71 -10.34 10.12
N TYR A 90 -44.32 -11.20 9.30
CA TYR A 90 -44.55 -10.91 7.87
C TYR A 90 -45.27 -9.58 7.67
N GLU A 91 -46.42 -9.38 8.33
CA GLU A 91 -47.23 -8.18 8.14
C GLU A 91 -46.49 -6.93 8.63
N LYS A 92 -45.77 -7.04 9.75
CA LYS A 92 -44.91 -5.99 10.28
C LYS A 92 -43.84 -5.53 9.28
N TYR A 93 -43.07 -6.47 8.71
CA TYR A 93 -42.00 -6.11 7.79
C TYR A 93 -42.52 -5.71 6.41
N TYR A 94 -43.59 -6.35 5.92
CA TYR A 94 -44.17 -6.03 4.61
C TYR A 94 -44.79 -4.62 4.59
N ARG A 95 -45.53 -4.23 5.64
CA ARG A 95 -46.05 -2.85 5.75
C ARG A 95 -44.92 -1.82 5.75
N LYS A 96 -43.80 -2.09 6.42
CA LYS A 96 -42.61 -1.21 6.39
C LYS A 96 -42.04 -1.09 4.98
N ALA A 97 -41.85 -2.22 4.28
CA ALA A 97 -41.36 -2.22 2.91
C ALA A 97 -42.29 -1.43 1.97
N LEU A 98 -43.62 -1.64 2.06
CA LEU A 98 -44.62 -0.92 1.28
C LEU A 98 -44.64 0.59 1.57
N SER A 99 -44.45 0.99 2.83
CA SER A 99 -44.43 2.40 3.21
C SER A 99 -43.27 3.16 2.57
N ALA A 100 -42.13 2.48 2.37
CA ALA A 100 -40.95 3.04 1.73
C ALA A 100 -40.98 2.88 0.19
N GLN A 101 -41.60 1.81 -0.32
CA GLN A 101 -41.71 1.53 -1.75
C GLN A 101 -43.12 1.02 -2.11
N PRO A 102 -44.05 1.93 -2.47
CA PRO A 102 -45.37 1.55 -2.93
C PRO A 102 -45.31 0.69 -4.19
N GLY A 103 -46.15 -0.34 -4.28
CA GLY A 103 -46.24 -1.23 -5.45
C GLY A 103 -45.40 -2.50 -5.39
N LEU A 104 -44.80 -2.82 -4.24
CA LEU A 104 -44.21 -4.15 -4.01
C LEU A 104 -45.31 -5.22 -4.04
N VAL A 105 -45.09 -6.27 -4.83
CA VAL A 105 -45.97 -7.44 -4.91
C VAL A 105 -46.05 -8.10 -3.54
N ASP A 106 -47.22 -8.62 -3.16
CA ASP A 106 -47.37 -9.36 -1.91
C ASP A 106 -46.49 -10.61 -1.94
N PRO A 107 -45.59 -10.83 -0.95
CA PRO A 107 -44.80 -12.06 -0.83
C PRO A 107 -45.60 -13.36 -0.91
N GLN A 108 -46.90 -13.34 -0.57
CA GLN A 108 -47.79 -14.50 -0.68
C GLN A 108 -48.11 -14.88 -2.12
N LEU A 109 -48.03 -13.92 -3.05
CA LEU A 109 -48.33 -14.08 -4.47
C LEU A 109 -47.08 -14.38 -5.31
N LEU A 110 -45.89 -14.34 -4.71
CA LEU A 110 -44.65 -14.64 -5.43
C LEU A 110 -44.54 -16.13 -5.73
N SER A 111 -44.05 -16.49 -6.92
CA SER A 111 -43.63 -17.86 -7.23
C SER A 111 -42.26 -18.18 -6.61
N ASP A 112 -41.88 -19.45 -6.53
CA ASP A 112 -40.54 -19.85 -6.09
C ASP A 112 -39.42 -19.27 -6.96
N ALA A 113 -39.69 -19.11 -8.27
CA ALA A 113 -38.76 -18.48 -9.20
C ALA A 113 -38.57 -16.98 -8.90
N ASP A 114 -39.65 -16.27 -8.54
CA ASP A 114 -39.58 -14.86 -8.18
C ASP A 114 -38.81 -14.67 -6.87
N VAL A 115 -39.04 -15.54 -5.88
CA VAL A 115 -38.28 -15.51 -4.63
C VAL A 115 -36.82 -15.85 -4.87
N ALA A 116 -36.52 -16.86 -5.69
CA ALA A 116 -35.15 -17.19 -6.06
C ALA A 116 -34.45 -16.03 -6.80
N LYS A 117 -35.18 -15.22 -7.57
CA LYS A 117 -34.67 -13.99 -8.21
C LYS A 117 -34.35 -12.90 -7.18
N ILE A 118 -35.19 -12.73 -6.16
CA ILE A 118 -34.97 -11.78 -5.06
C ILE A 118 -33.75 -12.21 -4.23
N PHE A 119 -33.66 -13.49 -3.86
CA PHE A 119 -32.51 -14.10 -3.17
C PHE A 119 -31.41 -14.58 -4.12
N ARG A 120 -31.38 -14.08 -5.35
CA ARG A 120 -30.22 -14.27 -6.21
C ARG A 120 -29.11 -13.46 -5.57
N VAL A 121 -28.04 -14.12 -5.13
CA VAL A 121 -26.81 -13.45 -4.75
C VAL A 121 -26.48 -12.51 -5.89
N GLN A 122 -26.68 -11.23 -5.66
CA GLN A 122 -26.09 -10.24 -6.53
C GLN A 122 -24.61 -10.52 -6.36
N LYS A 123 -23.97 -11.09 -7.39
CA LYS A 123 -22.54 -10.95 -7.56
C LYS A 123 -22.32 -9.45 -7.72
N LEU A 124 -22.38 -8.75 -6.59
CA LEU A 124 -21.76 -7.47 -6.45
C LEU A 124 -20.32 -7.83 -6.67
N ASN A 125 -19.88 -7.49 -7.87
CA ASN A 125 -18.47 -7.40 -8.05
C ASN A 125 -17.99 -6.47 -6.94
N GLU A 126 -17.14 -6.94 -6.04
CA GLU A 126 -16.62 -6.15 -4.92
C GLU A 126 -16.12 -4.78 -5.44
N GLU A 127 -15.66 -4.77 -6.69
CA GLU A 127 -15.28 -3.62 -7.50
C GLU A 127 -16.40 -2.56 -7.66
N SER A 128 -17.66 -2.95 -7.84
CA SER A 128 -18.79 -2.01 -7.91
C SER A 128 -19.09 -1.35 -6.56
N ILE A 129 -19.04 -2.11 -5.47
CA ILE A 129 -19.17 -1.57 -4.10
C ILE A 129 -18.01 -0.59 -3.83
N ASN A 130 -16.80 -1.00 -4.17
CA ASN A 130 -15.60 -0.18 -4.00
C ASN A 130 -15.69 1.13 -4.80
N LEU A 131 -16.15 1.08 -6.05
CA LEU A 131 -16.33 2.28 -6.86
C LEU A 131 -17.37 3.23 -6.26
N ARG A 132 -18.55 2.74 -5.87
CA ARG A 132 -19.58 3.58 -5.23
C ARG A 132 -19.06 4.25 -3.96
N GLY A 133 -18.33 3.51 -3.13
CA GLY A 133 -17.67 4.06 -1.94
C GLY A 133 -16.68 5.18 -2.28
N VAL A 134 -15.92 5.03 -3.38
CA VAL A 134 -15.03 6.09 -3.88
C VAL A 134 -15.82 7.29 -4.41
N LEU A 135 -16.87 7.08 -5.21
CA LEU A 135 -17.71 8.16 -5.75
C LEU A 135 -18.35 8.99 -4.63
N GLN A 136 -18.87 8.35 -3.58
CA GLN A 136 -19.39 9.05 -2.41
C GLN A 136 -18.32 9.87 -1.70
N ARG A 137 -17.11 9.32 -1.52
CA ARG A 137 -15.97 10.06 -0.97
C ARG A 137 -15.60 11.28 -1.83
N VAL A 138 -15.58 11.10 -3.15
CA VAL A 138 -15.27 12.15 -4.13
C VAL A 138 -16.26 13.30 -4.03
N ARG A 139 -17.55 13.01 -3.86
CA ARG A 139 -18.57 14.05 -3.68
C ARG A 139 -18.31 14.94 -2.47
N LEU A 140 -17.91 14.34 -1.35
CA LEU A 140 -17.52 15.09 -0.14
C LEU A 140 -16.25 15.91 -0.38
N LEU A 141 -15.29 15.37 -1.13
CA LEU A 141 -14.09 16.13 -1.52
C LEU A 141 -14.47 17.34 -2.40
N PHE A 142 -15.50 17.24 -3.25
CA PHE A 142 -16.02 18.40 -3.99
C PHE A 142 -16.64 19.45 -3.09
N GLU A 143 -17.40 19.06 -2.07
CA GLU A 143 -17.95 19.98 -1.07
C GLU A 143 -16.83 20.74 -0.33
N HIS A 144 -15.71 20.08 -0.06
CA HIS A 144 -14.52 20.68 0.54
C HIS A 144 -13.58 21.37 -0.46
N ARG A 145 -13.92 21.39 -1.76
CA ARG A 145 -13.08 21.95 -2.84
C ARG A 145 -11.69 21.29 -2.98
N SER A 146 -11.54 20.05 -2.51
CA SER A 146 -10.31 19.25 -2.59
C SER A 146 -10.22 18.49 -3.92
N PHE A 147 -10.24 19.21 -5.06
CA PHE A 147 -10.34 18.62 -6.40
C PHE A 147 -9.15 17.73 -6.79
N GLY A 148 -7.95 18.06 -6.32
CA GLY A 148 -6.76 17.24 -6.54
C GLY A 148 -6.88 15.84 -5.92
N GLU A 149 -7.31 15.78 -4.66
CA GLU A 149 -7.55 14.51 -3.95
C GLU A 149 -8.68 13.70 -4.58
N ALA A 150 -9.75 14.38 -5.01
CA ALA A 150 -10.85 13.75 -5.72
C ALA A 150 -10.37 13.11 -7.03
N CYS A 151 -9.54 13.82 -7.80
CA CYS A 151 -8.94 13.31 -9.03
C CYS A 151 -8.05 12.09 -8.74
N THR A 152 -7.18 12.14 -7.72
CA THR A 152 -6.37 10.98 -7.32
C THR A 152 -7.23 9.79 -6.91
N ALA A 153 -8.29 10.00 -6.14
CA ALA A 153 -9.20 8.93 -5.71
C ALA A 153 -9.89 8.26 -6.91
N LEU A 154 -10.34 9.04 -7.89
CA LEU A 154 -10.94 8.52 -9.12
C LEU A 154 -9.92 7.77 -9.98
N LEU A 155 -8.72 8.32 -10.18
CA LEU A 155 -7.67 7.64 -10.95
C LEU A 155 -7.29 6.29 -10.34
N VAL A 156 -7.25 6.20 -9.01
CA VAL A 156 -7.04 4.92 -8.29
C VAL A 156 -8.24 3.98 -8.46
N ALA A 157 -9.46 4.49 -8.63
CA ALA A 157 -10.67 3.68 -8.80
C ALA A 157 -10.94 3.27 -10.25
N ARG A 158 -10.15 3.73 -11.23
CA ARG A 158 -10.37 3.47 -12.65
C ARG A 158 -10.40 1.98 -13.01
N HIS A 159 -9.66 1.13 -12.29
CA HIS A 159 -9.66 -0.32 -12.54
C HIS A 159 -11.00 -0.99 -12.19
N TYR A 160 -11.88 -0.33 -11.45
CA TYR A 160 -13.23 -0.83 -11.19
C TYR A 160 -14.20 -0.61 -12.36
N LEU A 161 -13.89 0.28 -13.32
CA LEU A 161 -14.79 0.64 -14.41
C LEU A 161 -15.29 -0.52 -15.28
N PRO A 162 -14.46 -1.51 -15.67
CA PRO A 162 -14.91 -2.63 -16.51
C PRO A 162 -15.98 -3.51 -15.84
N HIS A 163 -16.25 -3.26 -14.56
CA HIS A 163 -16.93 -4.16 -13.64
C HIS A 163 -18.18 -3.55 -13.01
N VAL A 164 -18.51 -2.32 -13.37
CA VAL A 164 -19.67 -1.59 -12.84
C VAL A 164 -20.75 -1.41 -13.89
N GLY A 165 -21.98 -1.11 -13.43
CA GLY A 165 -23.07 -0.76 -14.31
C GLY A 165 -22.85 0.59 -15.02
N PRO A 166 -23.57 0.85 -16.13
CA PRO A 166 -23.40 2.06 -16.94
C PRO A 166 -23.69 3.36 -16.17
N GLU A 167 -24.57 3.31 -15.17
CA GLU A 167 -24.86 4.46 -14.29
C GLU A 167 -23.63 4.85 -13.45
N ASP A 168 -23.02 3.90 -12.75
CA ASP A 168 -21.84 4.14 -11.92
C ASP A 168 -20.64 4.57 -12.77
N ALA A 169 -20.48 3.98 -13.97
CA ALA A 169 -19.47 4.40 -14.94
C ALA A 169 -19.71 5.86 -15.40
N SER A 170 -20.96 6.22 -15.72
CA SER A 170 -21.30 7.60 -16.13
C SER A 170 -21.04 8.61 -15.01
N ARG A 171 -21.36 8.27 -13.76
CA ARG A 171 -21.05 9.11 -12.59
C ARG A 171 -19.55 9.26 -12.38
N TYR A 172 -18.77 8.19 -12.56
CA TYR A 172 -17.32 8.26 -12.52
C TYR A 172 -16.78 9.27 -13.53
N HIS A 173 -17.21 9.17 -14.79
CA HIS A 173 -16.76 10.07 -15.86
C HIS A 173 -17.20 11.51 -15.61
N LEU A 174 -18.43 11.73 -15.10
CA LEU A 174 -18.92 13.04 -14.70
C LEU A 174 -18.06 13.66 -13.61
N TYR A 175 -17.76 12.91 -12.55
CA TYR A 175 -16.97 13.40 -11.43
C TYR A 175 -15.52 13.67 -11.85
N LEU A 176 -14.93 12.78 -12.65
CA LEU A 176 -13.55 12.97 -13.13
C LEU A 176 -13.45 14.18 -14.05
N SER A 177 -14.42 14.35 -14.95
CA SER A 177 -14.53 15.52 -15.82
C SER A 177 -14.66 16.82 -15.01
N TYR A 178 -15.54 16.83 -14.01
CA TYR A 178 -15.73 17.98 -13.12
C TYR A 178 -14.46 18.31 -12.33
N ALA A 179 -13.75 17.30 -11.79
CA ALA A 179 -12.49 17.50 -11.11
C ALA A 179 -11.42 18.11 -12.03
N TYR A 180 -11.29 17.61 -13.26
CA TYR A 180 -10.35 18.17 -14.24
C TYR A 180 -10.69 19.60 -14.65
N ALA A 181 -11.98 19.93 -14.84
CA ALA A 181 -12.41 21.29 -15.16
C ALA A 181 -12.03 22.28 -14.05
N ARG A 182 -12.15 21.86 -12.77
CA ARG A 182 -11.75 22.67 -11.62
C ARG A 182 -10.23 22.79 -11.42
N LEU A 183 -9.46 21.89 -12.03
CA LEU A 183 -7.99 21.93 -12.07
C LEU A 183 -7.45 22.58 -13.36
N ASP A 184 -8.31 23.28 -14.10
CA ASP A 184 -7.97 23.96 -15.37
C ASP A 184 -7.39 23.03 -16.45
N SER A 185 -7.79 21.75 -16.42
CA SER A 185 -7.40 20.75 -17.43
C SER A 185 -8.55 20.48 -18.41
N LEU A 186 -8.98 21.53 -19.14
CA LEU A 186 -10.20 21.50 -19.95
C LEU A 186 -10.22 20.39 -21.01
N MET A 187 -9.09 20.06 -21.62
CA MET A 187 -9.03 18.97 -22.61
C MET A 187 -9.30 17.60 -21.97
N ARG A 188 -8.75 17.34 -20.77
CA ARG A 188 -9.03 16.11 -20.02
C ARG A 188 -10.48 16.07 -19.56
N ALA A 189 -10.98 17.20 -19.07
CA ALA A 189 -12.38 17.34 -18.70
C ALA A 189 -13.29 17.01 -19.89
N ALA A 190 -13.00 17.55 -21.08
CA ALA A 190 -13.76 17.28 -22.29
C ALA A 190 -13.73 15.80 -22.70
N ALA A 191 -12.58 15.13 -22.65
CA ALA A 191 -12.49 13.72 -22.99
C ALA A 191 -13.32 12.82 -22.07
N GLU A 192 -13.36 13.13 -20.76
CA GLU A 192 -14.20 12.41 -19.80
C GLU A 192 -15.68 12.78 -19.95
N ALA A 193 -16.01 14.04 -20.25
CA ALA A 193 -17.39 14.49 -20.46
C ALA A 193 -18.07 13.75 -21.61
N ILE A 194 -17.31 13.41 -22.66
CA ILE A 194 -17.84 12.66 -23.82
C ILE A 194 -18.31 11.25 -23.43
N GLN A 195 -17.74 10.66 -22.37
CA GLN A 195 -18.08 9.32 -21.89
C GLN A 195 -19.32 9.31 -20.98
N VAL A 196 -19.86 10.48 -20.61
CA VAL A 196 -21.03 10.57 -19.72
C VAL A 196 -22.31 10.28 -20.52
N ASP A 197 -23.03 9.21 -20.16
CA ASP A 197 -24.40 9.04 -20.61
C ASP A 197 -25.34 9.92 -19.76
N GLU A 198 -25.71 11.09 -20.28
CA GLU A 198 -26.54 12.05 -19.58
C GLU A 198 -27.90 11.49 -19.14
N LYS A 199 -28.41 10.45 -19.80
CA LYS A 199 -29.67 9.78 -19.43
C LYS A 199 -29.56 9.02 -18.11
N MET A 200 -28.34 8.63 -17.74
CA MET A 200 -28.03 7.91 -16.51
C MET A 200 -27.72 8.86 -15.34
N ILE A 201 -27.62 10.17 -15.59
CA ILE A 201 -27.32 11.17 -14.55
C ILE A 201 -28.61 11.80 -14.04
N GLY A 202 -29.02 11.37 -12.85
CA GLY A 202 -30.19 11.88 -12.13
C GLY A 202 -29.87 12.56 -10.80
N GLY A 203 -30.93 13.10 -10.17
CA GLY A 203 -30.89 13.61 -8.80
C GLY A 203 -29.84 14.71 -8.57
N PRO A 204 -29.06 14.66 -7.48
CA PRO A 204 -28.13 15.73 -7.12
C PRO A 204 -26.97 15.90 -8.09
N ASP A 205 -26.63 14.86 -8.86
CA ASP A 205 -25.54 14.91 -9.84
C ASP A 205 -25.91 15.71 -11.09
N ARG A 206 -27.20 16.00 -11.30
CA ARG A 206 -27.67 16.81 -12.44
C ARG A 206 -27.11 18.22 -12.39
N ALA A 207 -27.05 18.84 -11.20
CA ALA A 207 -26.49 20.17 -11.05
C ALA A 207 -24.98 20.23 -11.38
N LEU A 208 -24.25 19.15 -11.10
CA LEU A 208 -22.83 19.02 -11.48
C LEU A 208 -22.69 18.91 -13.01
N LEU A 209 -23.55 18.12 -13.65
CA LEU A 209 -23.59 18.00 -15.12
C LEU A 209 -23.88 19.35 -15.78
N ASP A 210 -24.87 20.09 -15.29
CA ASP A 210 -25.21 21.42 -15.82
C ASP A 210 -24.03 22.42 -15.65
N SER A 211 -23.37 22.41 -14.49
CA SER A 211 -22.15 23.21 -14.26
C SER A 211 -20.99 22.80 -15.17
N LEU A 212 -20.86 21.52 -15.47
CA LEU A 212 -19.83 21.00 -16.37
C LEU A 212 -20.11 21.46 -17.81
N HIS A 213 -21.36 21.38 -18.26
CA HIS A 213 -21.77 21.86 -19.58
C HIS A 213 -21.43 23.33 -19.79
N GLN A 214 -21.66 24.19 -18.79
CA GLN A 214 -21.35 25.61 -18.90
C GLN A 214 -19.85 25.89 -19.11
N SER A 215 -18.97 25.07 -18.55
CA SER A 215 -17.51 25.30 -18.62
C SER A 215 -16.83 24.53 -19.77
N VAL A 216 -17.16 23.26 -19.95
CA VAL A 216 -16.44 22.36 -20.86
C VAL A 216 -17.01 22.40 -22.28
N ARG A 217 -18.33 22.52 -22.45
CA ARG A 217 -18.97 22.46 -23.77
C ARG A 217 -18.52 23.57 -24.72
N PRO A 218 -18.45 24.86 -24.32
CA PRO A 218 -17.99 25.92 -25.22
C PRO A 218 -16.51 25.77 -25.61
N TRP A 219 -15.70 25.18 -24.73
CA TRP A 219 -14.31 24.85 -25.06
C TRP A 219 -14.25 23.72 -26.08
N LEU A 220 -15.00 22.63 -25.86
CA LEU A 220 -15.04 21.48 -26.74
C LEU A 220 -15.56 21.86 -28.14
N GLU A 221 -16.62 22.66 -28.24
CA GLU A 221 -17.15 23.13 -29.52
C GLU A 221 -16.11 23.95 -30.30
N ARG A 222 -15.39 24.88 -29.64
CA ARG A 222 -14.30 25.63 -30.27
C ARG A 222 -13.16 24.71 -30.72
N PHE A 223 -12.76 23.76 -29.88
CA PHE A 223 -11.72 22.79 -30.20
C PHE A 223 -12.10 21.94 -31.42
N LEU A 224 -13.33 21.41 -31.46
CA LEU A 224 -13.84 20.62 -32.58
C LEU A 224 -13.97 21.46 -33.86
N ASN A 225 -14.36 22.73 -33.78
CA ASN A 225 -14.42 23.61 -34.94
C ASN A 225 -13.02 23.91 -35.51
N GLN A 226 -12.04 24.15 -34.64
CA GLN A 226 -10.66 24.42 -35.05
C GLN A 226 -9.98 23.21 -35.69
N HIS A 227 -10.30 21.99 -35.22
CA HIS A 227 -9.68 20.74 -35.65
C HIS A 227 -10.64 19.81 -36.42
N GLY A 228 -11.75 20.35 -36.95
CA GLY A 228 -12.84 19.56 -37.53
C GLY A 228 -12.47 18.81 -38.81
N THR A 229 -11.39 19.21 -39.49
CA THR A 229 -10.89 18.51 -40.68
C THR A 229 -9.81 17.50 -40.30
N LEU A 230 -9.74 16.38 -41.03
CA LEU A 230 -8.72 15.35 -40.79
C LEU A 230 -7.30 15.93 -40.83
N ARG A 231 -7.02 16.82 -41.79
CA ARG A 231 -5.71 17.49 -41.90
C ARG A 231 -5.37 18.33 -40.66
N ALA A 232 -6.32 19.12 -40.16
CA ALA A 232 -6.11 19.96 -38.97
C ALA A 232 -5.96 19.12 -37.69
N ALA A 233 -6.73 18.03 -37.57
CA ALA A 233 -6.60 17.09 -36.47
C ALA A 233 -5.22 16.39 -36.47
N LEU A 234 -4.78 15.85 -37.61
CA LEU A 234 -3.48 15.18 -37.71
C LEU A 234 -2.31 16.15 -37.50
N SER A 235 -2.41 17.39 -37.97
CA SER A 235 -1.42 18.42 -37.69
C SER A 235 -1.31 18.72 -36.19
N PHE A 236 -2.43 18.73 -35.47
CA PHE A 236 -2.44 18.93 -34.02
C PHE A 236 -1.84 17.73 -33.27
N LEU A 237 -2.20 16.50 -33.64
CA LEU A 237 -1.63 15.29 -33.05
C LEU A 237 -0.12 15.20 -33.28
N SER A 238 0.35 15.51 -34.50
CA SER A 238 1.78 15.53 -34.83
C SER A 238 2.55 16.58 -34.03
N ASP A 239 1.98 17.78 -33.80
CA ASP A 239 2.60 18.80 -32.93
C ASP A 239 2.73 18.31 -31.47
N LEU A 240 1.69 17.66 -30.93
CA LEU A 240 1.74 17.07 -29.59
C LEU A 240 2.79 15.96 -29.48
N GLU A 241 2.89 15.09 -30.48
CA GLU A 241 3.90 14.04 -30.57
C GLU A 241 5.32 14.63 -30.62
N HIS A 242 5.57 15.59 -31.51
CA HIS A 242 6.88 16.24 -31.66
C HIS A 242 7.34 16.91 -30.35
N ARG A 243 6.40 17.54 -29.63
CA ARG A 243 6.65 18.15 -28.31
C ARG A 243 6.69 17.13 -27.16
N ARG A 244 6.54 15.84 -27.44
CA ARG A 244 6.50 14.73 -26.46
C ARG A 244 5.41 14.91 -25.40
N ARG A 245 4.28 15.54 -25.75
CA ARG A 245 3.12 15.74 -24.87
C ARG A 245 2.17 14.54 -24.95
N PHE A 246 2.68 13.34 -24.70
CA PHE A 246 1.96 12.09 -24.98
C PHE A 246 0.66 11.92 -24.17
N GLN A 247 0.59 12.44 -22.94
CA GLN A 247 -0.66 12.41 -22.16
C GLN A 247 -1.77 13.23 -22.83
N GLU A 248 -1.41 14.36 -23.43
CA GLU A 248 -2.36 15.20 -24.16
C GLU A 248 -2.74 14.59 -25.51
N LEU A 249 -1.77 13.94 -26.15
CA LEU A 249 -1.99 13.17 -27.38
C LEU A 249 -3.03 12.06 -27.15
N LEU A 250 -2.96 11.32 -26.05
CA LEU A 250 -3.98 10.32 -25.68
C LEU A 250 -5.38 10.92 -25.53
N VAL A 251 -5.47 12.07 -24.86
CA VAL A 251 -6.75 12.73 -24.60
C VAL A 251 -7.35 13.29 -25.90
N ALA A 252 -6.52 13.89 -26.76
CA ALA A 252 -6.93 14.41 -28.05
C ALA A 252 -7.41 13.29 -29.00
N THR A 253 -6.67 12.18 -29.07
CA THR A 253 -7.08 11.02 -29.89
C THR A 253 -8.39 10.40 -29.42
N GLN A 254 -8.67 10.37 -28.12
CA GLN A 254 -9.97 9.97 -27.58
C GLN A 254 -11.09 10.91 -28.06
N ILE A 255 -10.92 12.23 -27.95
CA ILE A 255 -11.91 13.21 -28.42
C ILE A 255 -12.17 13.05 -29.92
N PHE A 256 -11.12 13.00 -30.74
CA PHE A 256 -11.23 12.91 -32.20
C PHE A 256 -11.89 11.61 -32.65
N SER A 257 -11.51 10.47 -32.06
CA SER A 257 -12.10 9.18 -32.41
C SER A 257 -13.57 9.03 -32.02
N GLN A 258 -14.04 9.77 -31.01
CA GLN A 258 -15.44 9.70 -30.57
C GLN A 258 -16.34 10.74 -31.23
N LYS A 259 -15.82 11.92 -31.60
CA LYS A 259 -16.64 13.04 -32.08
C LYS A 259 -16.44 13.41 -33.55
N LEU A 260 -15.23 13.30 -34.10
CA LEU A 260 -14.94 13.74 -35.47
C LEU A 260 -14.81 12.58 -36.45
N PHE A 261 -14.12 11.52 -36.03
CA PHE A 261 -13.78 10.40 -36.88
C PHE A 261 -14.16 9.07 -36.20
N PRO A 262 -15.45 8.86 -35.89
CA PRO A 262 -15.92 7.58 -35.38
C PRO A 262 -15.69 6.48 -36.43
N TYR A 263 -15.45 5.25 -35.98
CA TYR A 263 -15.36 4.10 -36.89
C TYR A 263 -16.67 3.96 -37.69
N PRO A 264 -16.63 3.67 -39.00
CA PRO A 264 -15.47 3.35 -39.85
C PRO A 264 -14.95 4.53 -40.71
N HIS A 265 -15.01 5.77 -40.21
CA HIS A 265 -14.54 6.94 -40.97
C HIS A 265 -13.07 6.80 -41.38
N SER A 266 -12.68 7.29 -42.57
CA SER A 266 -11.29 7.18 -43.09
C SER A 266 -10.24 7.80 -42.17
N GLY A 267 -10.62 8.83 -41.43
CA GLY A 267 -9.81 9.47 -40.40
C GLY A 267 -9.62 8.68 -39.09
N TYR A 268 -10.36 7.59 -38.88
CA TYR A 268 -10.28 6.78 -37.66
C TYR A 268 -8.91 6.12 -37.50
N TRP A 269 -8.38 5.49 -38.56
CA TRP A 269 -7.12 4.73 -38.49
C TRP A 269 -5.92 5.59 -38.09
N PRO A 270 -5.65 6.74 -38.76
CA PRO A 270 -4.53 7.58 -38.37
C PRO A 270 -4.63 8.06 -36.92
N VAL A 271 -5.83 8.41 -36.44
CA VAL A 271 -6.04 8.85 -35.05
C VAL A 271 -5.76 7.74 -34.04
N GLN A 272 -6.18 6.49 -34.31
CA GLN A 272 -5.90 5.37 -33.42
C GLN A 272 -4.42 4.95 -33.44
N LEU A 273 -3.72 5.11 -34.55
CA LEU A 273 -2.27 4.87 -34.62
C LEU A 273 -1.50 5.88 -33.77
N TYR A 274 -1.87 7.17 -33.79
CA TYR A 274 -1.33 8.17 -32.86
C TYR A 274 -1.63 7.81 -31.39
N ARG A 275 -2.81 7.25 -31.11
CA ARG A 275 -3.17 6.79 -29.77
C ARG A 275 -2.27 5.64 -29.34
N LEU A 276 -2.05 4.66 -30.21
CA LEU A 276 -1.20 3.50 -29.95
C LEU A 276 0.25 3.93 -29.71
N GLU A 277 0.80 4.82 -30.54
CA GLU A 277 2.14 5.38 -30.36
C GLU A 277 2.26 6.14 -29.03
N ALA A 278 1.26 6.95 -28.68
CA ALA A 278 1.23 7.63 -27.38
C ALA A 278 1.22 6.65 -26.19
N LEU A 279 0.47 5.54 -26.29
CA LEU A 279 0.48 4.49 -25.27
C LEU A 279 1.84 3.79 -25.18
N ALA A 280 2.49 3.54 -26.33
CA ALA A 280 3.82 2.94 -26.39
C ALA A 280 4.89 3.85 -25.77
N GLN A 281 4.82 5.16 -26.02
CA GLN A 281 5.75 6.15 -25.46
C GLN A 281 5.55 6.39 -23.96
N LEU A 282 4.37 6.06 -23.43
CA LEU A 282 4.03 6.15 -22.01
C LEU A 282 4.21 4.81 -21.27
N ASP A 283 4.75 3.79 -21.94
CA ASP A 283 4.90 2.42 -21.42
C ASP A 283 3.57 1.82 -20.90
N ASN A 284 2.42 2.30 -21.40
CA ASN A 284 1.09 1.85 -20.98
C ASN A 284 0.65 0.62 -21.78
N TRP A 285 1.38 -0.47 -21.61
CA TRP A 285 1.15 -1.74 -22.31
C TRP A 285 -0.22 -2.36 -22.04
N ARG A 286 -0.84 -2.10 -20.88
CA ARG A 286 -2.15 -2.66 -20.52
C ARG A 286 -3.27 -2.17 -21.41
N GLU A 287 -3.23 -0.90 -21.79
CA GLU A 287 -4.18 -0.35 -22.77
C GLU A 287 -3.65 -0.53 -24.20
N GLY A 288 -2.33 -0.45 -24.41
CA GLY A 288 -1.73 -0.48 -25.74
C GLY A 288 -1.76 -1.83 -26.44
N LEU A 289 -1.49 -2.94 -25.75
CA LEU A 289 -1.50 -4.28 -26.38
C LEU A 289 -2.90 -4.69 -26.87
N PRO A 290 -3.99 -4.56 -26.07
CA PRO A 290 -5.34 -4.82 -26.56
C PRO A 290 -5.75 -3.90 -27.71
N LEU A 291 -5.33 -2.62 -27.68
CA LEU A 291 -5.57 -1.68 -28.77
C LEU A 291 -4.83 -2.10 -30.05
N HIS A 292 -3.57 -2.51 -29.95
CA HIS A 292 -2.80 -3.05 -31.06
C HIS A 292 -3.50 -4.26 -31.69
N GLU A 293 -3.89 -5.27 -30.90
CA GLU A 293 -4.61 -6.45 -31.40
C GLU A 293 -5.95 -6.10 -32.08
N ALA A 294 -6.68 -5.14 -31.52
CA ALA A 294 -7.92 -4.66 -32.12
C ALA A 294 -7.66 -3.95 -33.46
N LEU A 295 -6.67 -3.06 -33.53
CA LEU A 295 -6.32 -2.33 -34.73
C LEU A 295 -5.77 -3.24 -35.83
N SER A 296 -4.91 -4.20 -35.50
CA SER A 296 -4.35 -5.14 -36.48
C SER A 296 -5.46 -5.94 -37.16
N ARG A 297 -6.40 -6.51 -36.38
CA ARG A 297 -7.57 -7.22 -36.93
C ARG A 297 -8.45 -6.33 -37.79
N GLN A 298 -8.70 -5.10 -37.34
CA GLN A 298 -9.55 -4.16 -38.06
C GLN A 298 -8.90 -3.68 -39.37
N LEU A 299 -7.58 -3.44 -39.38
CA LEU A 299 -6.82 -3.04 -40.56
C LEU A 299 -6.67 -4.20 -41.56
N GLU A 300 -6.54 -5.43 -41.07
CA GLU A 300 -6.56 -6.64 -41.90
C GLU A 300 -7.91 -6.78 -42.62
N GLN A 301 -9.02 -6.67 -41.89
CA GLN A 301 -10.37 -6.69 -42.47
C GLN A 301 -10.60 -5.57 -43.49
N ALA A 302 -9.95 -4.42 -43.31
CA ALA A 302 -10.04 -3.29 -44.23
C ALA A 302 -9.05 -3.38 -45.42
N GLY A 303 -8.19 -4.41 -45.49
CA GLY A 303 -7.14 -4.50 -46.51
C GLY A 303 -6.08 -3.41 -46.40
N LEU A 304 -5.86 -2.86 -45.20
CA LEU A 304 -4.94 -1.77 -44.92
C LEU A 304 -3.75 -2.19 -44.03
N LEU A 305 -3.66 -3.45 -43.62
CA LEU A 305 -2.63 -3.92 -42.69
C LEU A 305 -1.21 -3.65 -43.22
N GLU A 306 -0.93 -3.99 -44.48
CA GLU A 306 0.40 -3.79 -45.08
C GLU A 306 0.85 -2.32 -45.04
N ARG A 307 -0.09 -1.38 -45.20
CA ARG A 307 0.20 0.06 -45.17
C ARG A 307 0.69 0.54 -43.81
N TYR A 308 0.27 -0.10 -42.72
CA TYR A 308 0.55 0.34 -41.35
C TYR A 308 1.37 -0.67 -40.53
N ALA A 309 1.84 -1.75 -41.15
CA ALA A 309 2.54 -2.84 -40.47
C ALA A 309 3.77 -2.34 -39.69
N ASP A 310 4.58 -1.47 -40.28
CA ASP A 310 5.79 -0.94 -39.62
C ASP A 310 5.48 -0.17 -38.33
N GLN A 311 4.45 0.69 -38.36
CA GLN A 311 4.04 1.46 -37.19
C GLN A 311 3.46 0.55 -36.09
N LEU A 312 2.63 -0.41 -36.47
CA LEU A 312 2.09 -1.42 -35.53
C LEU A 312 3.21 -2.23 -34.88
N ASN A 313 4.16 -2.74 -35.68
CA ASN A 313 5.28 -3.53 -35.21
C ASN A 313 6.19 -2.75 -34.25
N GLN A 314 6.50 -1.48 -34.56
CA GLN A 314 7.30 -0.62 -33.69
C GLN A 314 6.61 -0.37 -32.35
N ALA A 315 5.31 -0.02 -32.37
CA ALA A 315 4.55 0.20 -31.14
C ALA A 315 4.42 -1.10 -30.33
N TYR A 316 4.13 -2.23 -30.98
CA TYR A 316 4.06 -3.55 -30.34
C TYR A 316 5.36 -3.96 -29.67
N ALA A 317 6.50 -3.78 -30.34
CA ALA A 317 7.82 -4.08 -29.77
C ALA A 317 8.07 -3.28 -28.47
N ARG A 318 7.75 -1.99 -28.47
CA ARG A 318 7.88 -1.14 -27.28
C ARG A 318 6.93 -1.54 -26.16
N LEU A 319 5.66 -1.75 -26.47
CA LEU A 319 4.64 -2.15 -25.50
C LEU A 319 4.98 -3.52 -24.88
N THR A 320 5.49 -4.44 -25.69
CA THR A 320 5.97 -5.75 -25.23
C THR A 320 7.14 -5.56 -24.27
N LEU A 321 8.16 -4.79 -24.65
CA LEU A 321 9.30 -4.49 -23.77
C LEU A 321 8.85 -3.86 -22.43
N ALA A 322 7.95 -2.87 -22.46
CA ALA A 322 7.39 -2.25 -21.28
C ALA A 322 6.65 -3.26 -20.38
N SER A 323 5.86 -4.15 -20.98
CA SER A 323 5.14 -5.21 -20.23
C SER A 323 6.09 -6.14 -19.50
N ILE A 324 7.21 -6.49 -20.14
CA ILE A 324 8.18 -7.41 -19.58
C ILE A 324 9.00 -6.71 -18.49
N GLN A 325 9.37 -5.45 -18.69
CA GLN A 325 10.01 -4.63 -17.65
C GLN A 325 9.13 -4.51 -16.40
N GLU A 326 7.81 -4.26 -16.53
CA GLU A 326 6.92 -4.23 -15.38
C GLU A 326 6.84 -5.60 -14.69
N ARG A 327 6.70 -6.69 -15.45
CA ARG A 327 6.64 -8.05 -14.91
C ARG A 327 7.92 -8.42 -14.17
N VAL A 328 9.08 -8.14 -14.76
CA VAL A 328 10.40 -8.36 -14.16
C VAL A 328 10.57 -7.49 -12.92
N GLY A 329 10.16 -6.22 -12.96
CA GLY A 329 10.21 -5.31 -11.82
C GLY A 329 9.37 -5.80 -10.65
N ARG A 330 8.12 -6.22 -10.89
CA ARG A 330 7.22 -6.76 -9.86
C ARG A 330 7.75 -8.04 -9.23
N THR A 331 8.17 -8.98 -10.06
CA THR A 331 8.68 -10.27 -9.58
C THR A 331 10.02 -10.10 -8.87
N SER A 332 10.88 -9.19 -9.35
CA SER A 332 12.11 -8.80 -8.65
C SER A 332 11.82 -8.17 -7.29
N ALA A 333 10.87 -7.24 -7.19
CA ALA A 333 10.47 -6.64 -5.91
C ALA A 333 9.92 -7.69 -4.93
N ARG A 334 9.16 -8.67 -5.43
CA ARG A 334 8.68 -9.82 -4.63
C ARG A 334 9.83 -10.71 -4.18
N ALA A 335 10.75 -11.04 -5.08
CA ALA A 335 11.95 -11.81 -4.76
C ALA A 335 12.82 -11.09 -3.72
N ASP A 336 13.10 -9.80 -3.93
CA ASP A 336 13.81 -8.94 -2.98
C ASP A 336 13.14 -8.88 -1.62
N SER A 337 11.81 -8.84 -1.58
CA SER A 337 11.06 -8.94 -0.33
C SER A 337 11.38 -10.26 0.38
N PHE A 338 11.32 -11.40 -0.31
CA PHE A 338 11.70 -12.69 0.28
C PHE A 338 13.14 -12.71 0.79
N LEU A 339 14.08 -12.11 0.06
CA LEU A 339 15.47 -12.00 0.50
C LEU A 339 15.62 -11.19 1.80
N LEU A 340 14.87 -10.09 1.94
CA LEU A 340 14.84 -9.27 3.16
C LEU A 340 14.30 -10.05 4.36
N TRP A 341 13.39 -11.00 4.13
CA TRP A 341 12.85 -11.90 5.15
C TRP A 341 13.74 -13.14 5.39
N GLY A 342 14.86 -13.28 4.68
CA GLY A 342 15.74 -14.45 4.76
C GLY A 342 15.22 -15.70 4.05
N GLN A 343 14.15 -15.58 3.27
CA GLN A 343 13.55 -16.63 2.43
C GLN A 343 14.28 -16.70 1.08
N TYR A 344 15.57 -17.04 1.15
CA TYR A 344 16.46 -17.00 -0.01
C TYR A 344 16.08 -17.99 -1.10
N ALA A 345 15.59 -19.17 -0.74
CA ALA A 345 15.21 -20.19 -1.72
C ALA A 345 14.03 -19.72 -2.57
N GLU A 346 13.00 -19.18 -1.93
CA GLU A 346 11.81 -18.65 -2.58
C GLU A 346 12.15 -17.47 -3.49
N GLY A 347 13.00 -16.55 -3.02
CA GLY A 347 13.50 -15.44 -3.84
C GLY A 347 14.33 -15.92 -5.05
N MET A 348 15.22 -16.91 -4.87
CA MET A 348 16.02 -17.47 -5.98
C MET A 348 15.16 -18.19 -7.00
N ASN A 349 14.17 -18.97 -6.57
CA ASN A 349 13.25 -19.67 -7.47
C ASN A 349 12.50 -18.68 -8.37
N LEU A 350 12.00 -17.57 -7.80
CA LEU A 350 11.36 -16.52 -8.62
C LEU A 350 12.29 -15.95 -9.70
N TYR A 351 13.58 -15.75 -9.39
CA TYR A 351 14.55 -15.31 -10.40
C TYR A 351 14.87 -16.38 -11.44
N GLN A 352 14.86 -17.66 -11.07
CA GLN A 352 15.05 -18.78 -12.00
C GLN A 352 13.84 -18.94 -12.93
N ASP A 353 12.62 -18.91 -12.39
CA ASP A 353 11.38 -18.93 -13.17
C ASP A 353 11.34 -17.76 -14.17
N MET A 354 11.81 -16.57 -13.76
CA MET A 354 11.95 -15.43 -14.66
C MET A 354 13.00 -15.66 -15.75
N LEU A 355 14.12 -16.31 -15.46
CA LEU A 355 15.13 -16.61 -16.49
C LEU A 355 14.58 -17.59 -17.53
N GLU A 356 13.84 -18.61 -17.09
CA GLU A 356 13.21 -19.59 -17.97
C GLU A 356 12.12 -18.95 -18.83
N ALA A 357 11.28 -18.09 -18.24
CA ALA A 357 10.21 -17.41 -18.95
C ALA A 357 10.68 -16.33 -19.95
N ASN A 358 11.94 -15.90 -19.88
CA ASN A 358 12.53 -14.88 -20.76
C ASN A 358 13.83 -15.41 -21.39
N ALA A 359 13.78 -16.64 -21.92
CA ALA A 359 14.92 -17.36 -22.49
C ALA A 359 15.60 -16.65 -23.67
N ASP A 360 14.88 -15.81 -24.40
CA ASP A 360 15.35 -15.15 -25.62
C ASP A 360 15.71 -13.67 -25.43
N GLU A 361 15.52 -13.12 -24.23
CA GLU A 361 15.67 -11.67 -23.96
C GLU A 361 16.97 -11.36 -23.24
N GLY A 362 18.04 -11.16 -24.04
CA GLY A 362 19.41 -10.98 -23.56
C GLY A 362 19.57 -9.94 -22.45
N ASP A 363 18.99 -8.74 -22.60
CA ASP A 363 19.09 -7.65 -21.62
C ASP A 363 18.44 -8.00 -20.28
N ILE A 364 17.29 -8.68 -20.33
CA ILE A 364 16.57 -9.12 -19.15
C ILE A 364 17.36 -10.21 -18.43
N GLN A 365 17.89 -11.17 -19.19
CA GLN A 365 18.75 -12.20 -18.62
C GLN A 365 19.99 -11.61 -17.95
N ALA A 366 20.62 -10.61 -18.56
CA ALA A 366 21.76 -9.91 -17.98
C ALA A 366 21.43 -9.35 -16.58
N PHE A 367 20.28 -8.68 -16.44
CA PHE A 367 19.79 -8.15 -15.17
C PHE A 367 19.43 -9.25 -14.16
N LEU A 368 18.77 -10.33 -14.60
CA LEU A 368 18.38 -11.45 -13.74
C LEU A 368 19.61 -12.19 -13.19
N TYR A 369 20.62 -12.44 -14.02
CA TYR A 369 21.88 -13.03 -13.57
C TYR A 369 22.67 -12.12 -12.62
N TYR A 370 22.67 -10.80 -12.87
CA TYR A 370 23.24 -9.84 -11.93
C TYR A 370 22.57 -9.93 -10.54
N SER A 371 21.24 -10.03 -10.52
CA SER A 371 20.46 -10.18 -9.28
C SER A 371 20.76 -11.49 -8.57
N LEU A 372 20.75 -12.62 -9.28
CA LEU A 372 21.14 -13.93 -8.72
C LEU A 372 22.57 -13.94 -8.18
N SER A 373 23.51 -13.27 -8.85
CA SER A 373 24.88 -13.13 -8.38
C SER A 373 24.94 -12.40 -7.02
N LYS A 374 24.21 -11.28 -6.87
CA LYS A 374 24.08 -10.57 -5.59
C LYS A 374 23.50 -11.45 -4.49
N ILE A 375 22.47 -12.22 -4.80
CA ILE A 375 21.81 -13.13 -3.85
C ILE A 375 22.77 -14.21 -3.40
N HIS A 376 23.39 -14.92 -4.34
CA HIS A 376 24.36 -15.97 -4.05
C HIS A 376 25.55 -15.45 -3.25
N ALA A 377 26.01 -14.23 -3.54
CA ALA A 377 26.99 -13.55 -2.72
C ALA A 377 26.43 -13.41 -1.30
N ALA A 378 25.28 -12.77 -1.11
CA ALA A 378 24.68 -12.49 0.20
C ALA A 378 24.50 -13.73 1.11
N ILE A 379 24.31 -14.91 0.53
CA ILE A 379 24.19 -16.18 1.28
C ILE A 379 25.49 -17.00 1.39
N GLY A 380 26.63 -16.44 1.00
CA GLY A 380 27.95 -17.09 1.11
C GLY A 380 28.26 -18.12 0.01
N ARG A 381 27.44 -18.22 -1.04
CA ARG A 381 27.65 -19.12 -2.18
C ARG A 381 28.51 -18.45 -3.26
N TYR A 382 29.75 -18.05 -2.93
CA TYR A 382 30.61 -17.23 -3.80
C TYR A 382 30.95 -17.85 -5.15
N GLY A 383 31.08 -19.19 -5.23
CA GLY A 383 31.31 -19.89 -6.50
C GLY A 383 30.18 -19.65 -7.49
N ARG A 384 28.93 -19.86 -7.05
CA ARG A 384 27.72 -19.56 -7.84
C ARG A 384 27.58 -18.07 -8.12
N ALA A 385 27.93 -17.21 -7.16
CA ALA A 385 27.90 -15.77 -7.37
C ALA A 385 28.81 -15.34 -8.54
N ARG A 386 30.02 -15.89 -8.63
CA ARG A 386 30.95 -15.64 -9.75
C ARG A 386 30.43 -16.19 -11.07
N GLU A 387 29.84 -17.39 -11.07
CA GLU A 387 29.22 -17.99 -12.26
C GLU A 387 28.14 -17.06 -12.84
N TYR A 388 27.19 -16.62 -12.00
CA TYR A 388 26.12 -15.72 -12.43
C TYR A 388 26.63 -14.32 -12.80
N TRP A 389 27.66 -13.83 -12.10
CA TRP A 389 28.32 -12.58 -12.47
C TRP A 389 28.89 -12.68 -13.90
N GLN A 390 29.56 -13.77 -14.25
CA GLN A 390 30.11 -13.96 -15.60
C GLN A 390 28.98 -14.02 -16.64
N LYS A 391 27.91 -14.79 -16.37
CA LYS A 391 26.75 -14.88 -17.28
C LYS A 391 26.07 -13.52 -17.52
N ALA A 392 26.00 -12.66 -16.50
CA ALA A 392 25.48 -11.30 -16.64
C ALA A 392 26.40 -10.43 -17.52
N ARG A 393 27.72 -10.54 -17.32
CA ARG A 393 28.72 -9.79 -18.09
C ARG A 393 28.71 -10.18 -19.56
N ASP A 394 28.64 -11.47 -19.86
CA ASP A 394 28.63 -12.00 -21.23
C ASP A 394 27.39 -11.56 -22.02
N ARG A 395 26.33 -11.14 -21.32
CA ARG A 395 25.09 -10.61 -21.89
C ARG A 395 25.03 -9.08 -21.93
N GLY A 396 26.17 -8.41 -21.82
CA GLY A 396 26.25 -6.96 -22.00
C GLY A 396 25.83 -6.13 -20.79
N MET A 397 25.74 -6.71 -19.59
CA MET A 397 25.47 -5.93 -18.38
C MET A 397 26.52 -4.82 -18.18
N ASN A 398 26.08 -3.64 -17.72
CA ASN A 398 26.93 -2.46 -17.57
C ASN A 398 28.21 -2.75 -16.77
N ALA A 399 29.37 -2.46 -17.37
CA ALA A 399 30.68 -2.80 -16.81
C ALA A 399 30.93 -2.22 -15.41
N VAL A 400 30.47 -1.00 -15.12
CA VAL A 400 30.64 -0.34 -13.82
C VAL A 400 29.89 -1.09 -12.72
N LEU A 401 28.66 -1.53 -13.01
CA LEU A 401 27.88 -2.35 -12.08
C LEU A 401 28.56 -3.70 -11.84
N MET A 402 29.12 -4.29 -12.89
CA MET A 402 29.82 -5.58 -12.81
C MET A 402 31.09 -5.50 -11.98
N ASP A 403 31.93 -4.47 -12.17
CA ASP A 403 33.14 -4.28 -11.37
C ASP A 403 32.84 -4.03 -9.90
N THR A 404 31.80 -3.24 -9.63
CA THR A 404 31.31 -3.00 -8.27
C THR A 404 30.87 -4.31 -7.60
N LEU A 405 30.09 -5.13 -8.30
CA LEU A 405 29.63 -6.42 -7.77
C LEU A 405 30.78 -7.40 -7.55
N LYS A 406 31.75 -7.47 -8.47
CA LYS A 406 32.95 -8.30 -8.33
C LYS A 406 33.73 -7.93 -7.06
N ALA A 407 33.96 -6.64 -6.83
CA ALA A 407 34.63 -6.16 -5.62
C ALA A 407 33.84 -6.49 -4.34
N GLN A 408 32.50 -6.38 -4.36
CA GLN A 408 31.65 -6.77 -3.24
C GLN A 408 31.70 -8.27 -2.94
N ILE A 409 31.72 -9.12 -3.97
CA ILE A 409 31.89 -10.58 -3.82
C ILE A 409 33.22 -10.89 -3.15
N GLN A 410 34.32 -10.30 -3.65
CA GLN A 410 35.67 -10.52 -3.11
C GLN A 410 35.80 -10.08 -1.65
N ARG A 411 35.31 -8.88 -1.30
CA ARG A 411 35.38 -8.37 0.08
C ARG A 411 34.60 -9.25 1.05
N ALA A 412 33.46 -9.77 0.63
CA ALA A 412 32.67 -10.62 1.50
C ALA A 412 33.24 -12.03 1.64
N GLU A 413 33.81 -12.60 0.59
CA GLU A 413 34.54 -13.87 0.66
C GLU A 413 35.75 -13.75 1.61
N ALA A 414 36.49 -12.64 1.53
CA ALA A 414 37.58 -12.35 2.47
C ALA A 414 37.07 -12.20 3.91
N PHE A 415 35.95 -11.49 4.11
CA PHE A 415 35.33 -11.35 5.43
C PHE A 415 34.89 -12.70 6.01
N GLU A 416 34.27 -13.57 5.22
CA GLU A 416 33.81 -14.87 5.70
C GLU A 416 34.98 -15.77 6.12
N LYS A 417 36.09 -15.75 5.38
CA LYS A 417 37.33 -16.43 5.79
C LYS A 417 37.84 -15.89 7.13
N ALA A 418 37.93 -14.57 7.28
CA ALA A 418 38.36 -13.94 8.53
C ALA A 418 37.41 -14.24 9.70
N TRP A 419 36.10 -14.29 9.44
CA TRP A 419 35.08 -14.67 10.41
C TRP A 419 35.25 -16.12 10.86
N GLN A 420 35.46 -17.06 9.94
CA GLN A 420 35.68 -18.47 10.27
C GLN A 420 36.94 -18.66 11.12
N GLU A 421 38.04 -18.00 10.78
CA GLU A 421 39.28 -18.07 11.55
C GLU A 421 39.07 -17.49 12.97
N THR A 422 38.48 -16.30 13.07
CA THR A 422 38.28 -15.64 14.36
C THR A 422 37.27 -16.37 15.23
N SER A 423 36.20 -16.93 14.64
CA SER A 423 35.22 -17.72 15.40
C SER A 423 35.84 -18.99 16.00
N ARG A 424 36.81 -19.63 15.32
CA ARG A 424 37.62 -20.72 15.89
C ARG A 424 38.47 -20.24 17.06
N LYS A 425 39.15 -19.09 16.93
CA LYS A 425 39.94 -18.48 18.02
C LYS A 425 39.07 -18.14 19.23
N VAL A 426 37.91 -17.53 19.01
CA VAL A 426 36.92 -17.22 20.06
C VAL A 426 36.45 -18.50 20.74
N ALA A 427 36.14 -19.56 19.99
CA ALA A 427 35.75 -20.84 20.57
C ALA A 427 36.86 -21.46 21.43
N ALA A 428 38.13 -21.40 20.99
CA ALA A 428 39.27 -21.87 21.76
C ALA A 428 39.47 -21.06 23.06
N LEU A 429 39.32 -19.73 23.00
CA LEU A 429 39.40 -18.88 24.20
C LEU A 429 38.27 -19.16 25.19
N LEU A 430 37.05 -19.44 24.71
CA LEU A 430 35.94 -19.84 25.57
C LEU A 430 36.17 -21.20 26.23
N ALA A 431 36.82 -22.15 25.53
CA ALA A 431 37.22 -23.42 26.10
C ALA A 431 38.32 -23.26 27.17
N ALA A 432 39.23 -22.30 26.98
CA ALA A 432 40.27 -21.94 27.94
C ALA A 432 39.79 -20.99 29.07
N HIS A 433 38.47 -20.77 29.21
CA HIS A 433 37.89 -19.85 30.21
C HIS A 433 38.44 -18.41 30.15
N ARG A 434 38.75 -17.89 28.95
CA ARG A 434 39.22 -16.51 28.70
C ARG A 434 38.16 -15.66 27.97
N PRO A 435 36.97 -15.41 28.56
CA PRO A 435 35.85 -14.81 27.85
C PRO A 435 36.01 -13.32 27.53
N GLN A 436 36.87 -12.57 28.26
CA GLN A 436 37.14 -11.15 27.95
C GLN A 436 37.91 -10.99 26.64
N GLU A 437 38.90 -11.85 26.40
CA GLU A 437 39.64 -11.88 25.14
C GLU A 437 38.78 -12.40 23.99
N ALA A 438 37.93 -13.39 24.27
CA ALA A 438 36.93 -13.85 23.32
C ALA A 438 36.01 -12.70 22.88
N ARG A 439 35.61 -11.82 23.82
CA ARG A 439 34.80 -10.63 23.54
C ARG A 439 35.57 -9.60 22.69
N SER A 440 36.82 -9.30 23.01
CA SER A 440 37.61 -8.30 22.28
C SER A 440 37.82 -8.70 20.81
N LEU A 441 37.98 -10.00 20.53
CA LEU A 441 38.04 -10.52 19.17
C LEU A 441 36.69 -10.50 18.45
N LEU A 442 35.59 -10.74 19.17
CA LEU A 442 34.26 -10.88 18.55
C LEU A 442 33.60 -9.55 18.20
N VAL A 443 33.79 -8.50 19.01
CA VAL A 443 33.10 -7.21 18.85
C VAL A 443 33.38 -6.53 17.49
N PRO A 444 34.62 -6.45 16.98
CA PRO A 444 34.90 -5.85 15.67
C PRO A 444 34.15 -6.56 14.53
N LEU A 445 34.05 -7.88 14.60
CA LEU A 445 33.36 -8.68 13.58
C LEU A 445 31.85 -8.47 13.59
N MET A 446 31.27 -8.34 14.79
CA MET A 446 29.85 -8.02 14.97
C MET A 446 29.48 -6.65 14.39
N LYS A 447 30.44 -5.73 14.26
CA LYS A 447 30.25 -4.39 13.67
C LYS A 447 30.48 -4.37 12.15
N SER A 448 30.97 -5.46 11.55
CA SER A 448 31.25 -5.49 10.12
C SER A 448 29.97 -5.39 9.29
N PRO A 449 29.91 -4.54 8.24
CA PRO A 449 28.78 -4.49 7.33
C PRO A 449 28.65 -5.78 6.49
N TYR A 450 29.67 -6.63 6.50
CA TYR A 450 29.68 -7.92 5.81
C TYR A 450 29.12 -9.08 6.65
N LEU A 451 28.66 -8.81 7.88
CA LEU A 451 27.96 -9.78 8.72
C LEU A 451 26.54 -10.06 8.16
N ARG A 452 26.50 -10.86 7.11
CA ARG A 452 25.30 -11.23 6.34
C ARG A 452 24.35 -12.11 7.15
N PHE A 453 23.08 -12.16 6.74
CA PHE A 453 21.99 -12.87 7.44
C PHE A 453 22.36 -14.30 7.85
N GLY A 454 22.99 -15.10 6.98
CA GLY A 454 23.40 -16.48 7.31
C GLY A 454 24.51 -16.57 8.39
N LEU A 455 25.42 -15.61 8.44
CA LEU A 455 26.47 -15.53 9.47
C LEU A 455 25.96 -14.88 10.76
N ARG A 456 24.92 -14.04 10.66
CA ARG A 456 24.37 -13.26 11.77
C ARG A 456 23.81 -14.15 12.88
N ALA A 457 23.09 -15.22 12.54
CA ALA A 457 22.62 -16.21 13.51
C ALA A 457 23.78 -16.83 14.30
N ARG A 458 24.80 -17.34 13.58
CA ARG A 458 26.00 -17.96 14.17
C ARG A 458 26.79 -16.96 15.02
N ALA A 459 26.90 -15.71 14.56
CA ALA A 459 27.58 -14.64 15.28
C ALA A 459 26.87 -14.26 16.58
N LEU A 460 25.54 -14.12 16.54
CA LEU A 460 24.71 -13.85 17.71
C LEU A 460 24.78 -15.00 18.71
N MET A 461 24.76 -16.25 18.25
CA MET A 461 24.92 -17.43 19.12
C MET A 461 26.32 -17.49 19.75
N LEU A 462 27.37 -17.19 18.99
CA LEU A 462 28.73 -17.12 19.53
C LEU A 462 28.86 -16.00 20.57
N ALA A 463 28.28 -14.82 20.29
CA ALA A 463 28.22 -13.71 21.23
C ALA A 463 27.46 -14.09 22.50
N ALA A 464 26.31 -14.77 22.37
CA ALA A 464 25.56 -15.25 23.52
C ALA A 464 26.40 -16.17 24.41
N ARG A 465 27.22 -17.05 23.83
CA ARG A 465 28.15 -17.91 24.59
C ARG A 465 29.21 -17.10 25.33
N VAL A 466 29.81 -16.10 24.69
CA VAL A 466 30.78 -15.18 25.31
C VAL A 466 30.14 -14.45 26.49
N TYR A 467 29.01 -13.78 26.28
CA TYR A 467 28.32 -13.01 27.32
C TYR A 467 27.80 -13.89 28.47
N ARG A 468 27.43 -15.14 28.19
CA ARG A 468 27.06 -16.12 29.23
C ARG A 468 28.24 -16.45 30.15
N GLN A 469 29.42 -16.71 29.61
CA GLN A 469 30.62 -16.99 30.43
C GLN A 469 31.08 -15.76 31.23
N LEU A 470 30.78 -14.55 30.75
CA LEU A 470 31.01 -13.30 31.48
C LEU A 470 29.95 -13.02 32.57
N GLY A 471 28.92 -13.85 32.71
CA GLY A 471 27.83 -13.65 33.69
C GLY A 471 26.67 -12.76 33.23
N TYR A 472 26.68 -12.25 31.99
CA TYR A 472 25.63 -11.40 31.44
C TYR A 472 24.47 -12.23 30.85
N LEU A 473 23.71 -12.91 31.71
CA LEU A 473 22.70 -13.89 31.30
C LEU A 473 21.52 -13.29 30.51
N SER A 474 21.02 -12.10 30.88
CA SER A 474 19.93 -11.43 30.15
C SER A 474 20.33 -11.06 28.72
N TRP A 475 21.61 -10.69 28.55
CA TRP A 475 22.17 -10.34 27.25
C TRP A 475 22.33 -11.57 26.38
N ALA A 476 22.92 -12.64 26.94
CA ALA A 476 23.01 -13.92 26.26
C ALA A 476 21.63 -14.42 25.81
N HIS A 477 20.61 -14.36 26.66
CA HIS A 477 19.26 -14.76 26.32
C HIS A 477 18.65 -13.93 25.18
N SER A 478 18.81 -12.60 25.23
CA SER A 478 18.31 -11.72 24.17
C SER A 478 19.01 -11.97 22.84
N LEU A 479 20.32 -12.24 22.85
CA LEU A 479 21.10 -12.58 21.67
C LEU A 479 20.65 -13.92 21.07
N VAL A 480 20.36 -14.94 21.89
CA VAL A 480 19.75 -16.21 21.41
C VAL A 480 18.39 -15.95 20.78
N LYS A 481 17.52 -15.18 21.44
CA LYS A 481 16.19 -14.83 20.91
C LYS A 481 16.28 -14.02 19.60
N GLN A 482 17.31 -13.20 19.44
CA GLN A 482 17.57 -12.53 18.17
C GLN A 482 18.11 -13.50 17.12
N ALA A 483 18.99 -14.42 17.50
CA ALA A 483 19.53 -15.44 16.60
C ALA A 483 18.43 -16.35 16.04
N THR A 484 17.42 -16.70 16.85
CA THR A 484 16.30 -17.56 16.43
C THR A 484 15.37 -16.90 15.40
N ARG A 485 15.42 -15.57 15.24
CA ARG A 485 14.69 -14.84 14.19
C ARG A 485 15.34 -15.00 12.82
N TYR A 486 16.60 -15.43 12.76
CA TYR A 486 17.27 -15.70 11.52
C TYR A 486 17.08 -17.19 11.19
N PRO A 487 16.53 -17.51 10.01
CA PRO A 487 16.40 -18.91 9.59
C PRO A 487 17.79 -19.49 9.36
N ALA A 488 18.33 -20.21 10.35
CA ALA A 488 19.50 -21.07 10.24
C ALA A 488 19.20 -22.39 10.95
N ASP A 489 19.71 -23.50 10.40
CA ASP A 489 19.58 -24.91 10.86
C ASP A 489 18.77 -25.08 12.15
N ARG A 490 17.48 -25.41 11.98
CA ARG A 490 16.53 -25.71 13.07
C ARG A 490 17.12 -26.69 14.09
N ASP A 491 17.97 -27.61 13.64
CA ASP A 491 18.57 -28.67 14.47
C ASP A 491 19.51 -28.14 15.56
N SER A 492 20.15 -26.98 15.34
CA SER A 492 21.07 -26.38 16.32
C SER A 492 20.37 -25.59 17.44
N LEU A 493 19.10 -25.24 17.24
CA LEU A 493 18.32 -24.37 18.14
C LEU A 493 17.63 -25.15 19.27
N HIS A 494 17.16 -26.36 18.99
CA HIS A 494 16.43 -27.19 19.98
C HIS A 494 17.28 -27.58 21.21
N ALA A 495 18.60 -27.73 21.06
CA ALA A 495 19.50 -28.06 22.17
C ALA A 495 19.76 -26.89 23.13
N ALA A 496 19.58 -25.64 22.69
CA ALA A 496 19.81 -24.45 23.52
C ALA A 496 18.57 -24.09 24.37
N ASP A 497 17.37 -24.35 23.84
CA ASP A 497 16.11 -24.01 24.52
C ASP A 497 15.80 -24.94 25.72
N SER A 498 16.17 -26.22 25.66
CA SER A 498 15.99 -27.17 26.77
C SER A 498 16.82 -26.82 28.00
N LEU A 499 18.04 -26.31 27.80
CA LEU A 499 18.94 -25.85 28.87
C LEU A 499 18.51 -24.51 29.50
N LEU A 500 17.85 -23.64 28.73
CA LEU A 500 17.33 -22.35 29.20
C LEU A 500 16.00 -22.49 29.94
N ALA A 501 15.16 -23.46 29.57
CA ALA A 501 13.89 -23.74 30.25
C ALA A 501 14.10 -24.17 31.71
N ALA A 502 15.17 -24.92 32.01
CA ALA A 502 15.47 -25.44 33.34
C ALA A 502 15.88 -24.36 34.37
N ARG A 503 16.20 -23.12 33.96
CA ARG A 503 16.69 -22.05 34.87
C ARG A 503 15.78 -20.83 34.98
N ARG A 504 14.58 -20.86 34.39
CA ARG A 504 13.60 -19.75 34.41
C ARG A 504 13.02 -19.42 35.79
N GLN A 505 13.26 -20.23 36.83
CA GLN A 505 12.65 -20.06 38.15
C GLN A 505 13.37 -19.06 39.09
N GLN A 506 14.42 -18.34 38.67
CA GLN A 506 15.10 -17.39 39.57
C GLN A 506 15.32 -16.00 38.97
N ARG A 507 14.56 -15.04 39.52
CA ARG A 507 14.71 -13.56 39.52
C ARG A 507 14.42 -12.76 38.23
N TYR A 508 13.97 -11.53 38.47
CA TYR A 508 13.56 -10.51 37.50
C TYR A 508 14.73 -10.00 36.63
N PHE A 509 14.51 -9.84 35.33
CA PHE A 509 15.53 -9.47 34.35
C PHE A 509 15.25 -8.09 33.71
N ALA A 510 16.30 -7.27 33.58
CA ALA A 510 16.30 -6.07 32.75
C ALA A 510 16.59 -6.43 31.28
N ALA A 511 15.85 -5.81 30.35
CA ALA A 511 15.99 -6.00 28.91
C ALA A 511 17.17 -5.19 28.32
N LEU A 512 17.74 -5.68 27.22
CA LEU A 512 18.74 -4.95 26.41
C LEU A 512 18.11 -3.72 25.74
N PRO A 513 18.83 -2.58 25.66
CA PRO A 513 18.49 -1.55 24.68
C PRO A 513 18.69 -2.10 23.26
N ASP A 514 17.77 -1.74 22.36
CA ASP A 514 17.85 -2.09 20.95
C ASP A 514 19.03 -1.36 20.28
N THR A 515 20.12 -2.08 20.03
CA THR A 515 21.35 -1.53 19.43
C THR A 515 21.23 -1.26 17.93
N SER A 516 20.12 -1.66 17.30
CA SER A 516 19.89 -1.45 15.86
C SER A 516 19.43 -0.03 15.51
N ARG A 517 19.18 0.84 16.51
CA ARG A 517 18.70 2.21 16.31
C ARG A 517 19.66 3.24 16.89
N GLN A 518 20.80 3.42 16.25
CA GLN A 518 21.66 4.59 16.48
C GLN A 518 21.09 5.79 15.72
N GLY A 519 20.00 6.37 16.23
CA GLY A 519 19.42 7.62 15.74
C GLY A 519 19.38 8.67 16.85
N PHE A 520 19.51 9.95 16.47
CA PHE A 520 19.16 11.05 17.35
C PHE A 520 17.65 11.28 17.24
N PHE A 521 16.95 11.20 18.37
CA PHE A 521 15.53 11.52 18.45
C PHE A 521 15.41 12.97 18.91
N ARG A 522 14.83 13.81 18.05
CA ARG A 522 14.51 15.20 18.39
C ARG A 522 13.16 15.21 19.09
N LEU A 523 13.13 15.67 20.33
CA LEU A 523 11.90 15.85 21.10
C LEU A 523 11.58 17.34 21.17
N SER A 524 10.43 17.73 20.63
CA SER A 524 9.90 19.08 20.73
C SER A 524 8.79 19.09 21.78
N PHE A 525 8.92 19.95 22.80
CA PHE A 525 7.95 20.05 23.90
C PHE A 525 6.92 21.15 23.59
N LEU A 526 5.63 20.82 23.65
CA LEU A 526 4.56 21.82 23.51
C LEU A 526 4.46 22.66 24.79
N SER A 527 4.59 23.98 24.61
CA SER A 527 4.57 25.03 25.64
C SER A 527 3.34 24.95 26.56
N SER A 528 3.57 24.64 27.83
CA SER A 528 2.74 25.13 28.93
C SER A 528 3.69 25.68 30.00
N ARG A 529 3.37 26.87 30.52
CA ARG A 529 4.31 27.70 31.29
C ARG A 529 4.90 26.97 32.51
N ASN A 530 6.23 27.02 32.60
CA ASN A 530 7.09 26.81 33.77
C ASN A 530 7.18 25.40 34.36
N GLY A 531 7.83 24.48 33.66
CA GLY A 531 8.49 23.30 34.25
C GLY A 531 9.87 23.09 33.62
N ALA A 532 10.80 22.46 34.34
CA ALA A 532 12.03 21.91 33.78
C ALA A 532 12.04 20.40 34.06
N VAL A 533 12.57 19.59 33.14
CA VAL A 533 12.82 18.16 33.35
C VAL A 533 14.32 17.94 33.21
N ASP A 534 14.95 17.46 34.27
CA ASP A 534 16.36 17.08 34.24
C ASP A 534 16.49 15.64 33.75
N LEU A 535 17.20 15.48 32.62
CA LEU A 535 17.57 14.19 32.08
C LEU A 535 19.06 13.96 32.37
N LEU A 536 19.34 13.04 33.28
CA LEU A 536 20.70 12.62 33.59
C LEU A 536 21.12 11.54 32.59
N LEU A 537 22.18 11.81 31.83
CA LEU A 537 22.83 10.80 31.00
C LEU A 537 23.57 9.82 31.92
N VAL A 538 23.18 8.55 31.92
CA VAL A 538 23.90 7.52 32.68
C VAL A 538 24.89 6.85 31.73
N GLN A 539 26.19 7.11 31.91
CA GLN A 539 27.18 6.30 31.19
C GLN A 539 27.19 4.88 31.76
N PRO A 540 27.45 3.84 30.95
CA PRO A 540 27.50 2.47 31.43
C PRO A 540 28.43 2.27 32.64
N ASP A 541 29.50 3.06 32.71
CA ASP A 541 30.52 2.98 33.77
C ASP A 541 30.05 3.64 35.10
N ASP A 542 29.12 4.60 35.05
CA ASP A 542 28.56 5.30 36.22
C ASP A 542 27.60 4.44 37.06
N LEU A 543 27.13 3.31 36.50
CA LEU A 543 26.30 2.33 37.23
C LEU A 543 27.09 1.55 38.30
N PHE A 544 28.42 1.69 38.32
CA PHE A 544 29.34 0.87 39.12
C PHE A 544 30.23 1.66 40.09
N GLY A 545 29.92 2.93 40.35
CA GLY A 545 30.40 3.65 41.55
C GLY A 545 31.85 4.16 41.54
N VAL A 546 32.39 4.56 40.39
CA VAL A 546 33.71 5.21 40.30
C VAL A 546 33.55 6.61 39.68
N HIS A 547 34.11 7.64 40.32
CA HIS A 547 33.86 9.08 40.15
C HIS A 547 33.66 9.60 38.71
N ALA A 548 32.61 10.40 38.44
CA ALA A 548 32.51 11.87 38.46
C ALA A 548 31.03 12.25 38.27
N ALA A 549 30.59 13.47 38.59
CA ALA A 549 29.19 13.86 38.41
C ALA A 549 28.78 13.73 36.92
N PRO A 550 27.74 12.95 36.57
CA PRO A 550 27.35 12.74 35.18
C PRO A 550 26.85 14.05 34.56
N PRO A 551 27.01 14.23 33.23
CA PRO A 551 26.50 15.41 32.55
C PRO A 551 24.97 15.45 32.66
N VAL A 552 24.47 16.51 33.31
CA VAL A 552 23.04 16.82 33.42
C VAL A 552 22.62 17.53 32.13
N VAL A 553 21.67 16.95 31.40
CA VAL A 553 20.99 17.66 30.31
C VAL A 553 19.68 18.19 30.87
N THR A 554 19.68 19.46 31.28
CA THR A 554 18.47 20.16 31.72
C THR A 554 17.72 20.65 30.49
N ALA A 555 16.53 20.09 30.22
CA ALA A 555 15.64 20.58 29.18
C ALA A 555 14.51 21.39 29.82
N ALA A 556 14.49 22.70 29.56
CA ALA A 556 13.36 23.55 29.91
C ALA A 556 12.21 23.31 28.91
N PHE A 557 10.96 23.29 29.38
CA PHE A 557 9.79 23.20 28.51
C PHE A 557 9.77 24.37 27.52
N GLY A 558 9.93 24.07 26.23
CA GLY A 558 10.05 25.05 25.14
C GLY A 558 11.33 24.94 24.30
N ASN A 559 12.34 24.19 24.78
CA ASN A 559 13.57 23.90 24.03
C ASN A 559 13.55 22.48 23.47
N GLU A 560 14.12 22.27 22.28
CA GLU A 560 14.30 20.93 21.72
C GLU A 560 15.38 20.16 22.49
N ALA A 561 15.12 18.88 22.80
CA ALA A 561 16.13 17.98 23.35
C ALA A 561 16.42 16.86 22.35
N SER A 562 17.70 16.62 22.07
CA SER A 562 18.16 15.54 21.22
C SER A 562 18.59 14.35 22.07
N LEU A 563 17.83 13.25 22.05
CA LEU A 563 18.18 12.02 22.76
C LEU A 563 18.86 11.02 21.81
N ARG A 564 19.86 10.31 22.32
CA ARG A 564 20.59 9.30 21.55
C ARG A 564 19.97 7.93 21.80
N GLY A 565 19.48 7.28 20.74
CA GLY A 565 18.98 5.91 20.81
C GLY A 565 19.98 4.93 21.41
N GLY A 566 19.50 4.04 22.28
CA GLY A 566 20.31 3.04 22.97
C GLY A 566 21.01 3.52 24.25
N THR A 567 20.74 4.75 24.70
CA THR A 567 21.32 5.33 25.93
C THR A 567 20.33 5.27 27.10
N ILE A 568 20.83 5.07 28.33
CA ILE A 568 20.00 5.03 29.54
C ILE A 568 19.96 6.44 30.14
N TYR A 569 18.75 6.94 30.39
CA TYR A 569 18.53 8.23 31.02
C TYR A 569 17.86 8.04 32.38
N ARG A 570 18.35 8.74 33.41
CA ARG A 570 17.66 8.84 34.70
C ARG A 570 16.86 10.13 34.71
N LEU A 571 15.56 10.02 34.99
CA LEU A 571 14.63 11.14 35.03
C LEU A 571 14.49 11.61 36.48
N HIS A 572 14.80 12.88 36.74
CA HIS A 572 14.63 13.47 38.07
C HIS A 572 13.35 14.30 38.08
N LEU A 573 12.35 13.89 38.87
CA LEU A 573 11.07 14.58 39.01
C LEU A 573 11.06 15.37 40.31
N ASP A 574 10.65 16.64 40.24
CA ASP A 574 10.50 17.49 41.42
C ASP A 574 9.30 17.00 42.26
N LYS A 575 9.55 16.72 43.55
CA LYS A 575 8.57 16.14 44.48
C LYS A 575 7.27 16.96 44.57
N ASN A 576 7.34 18.27 44.35
CA ASN A 576 6.18 19.18 44.49
C ASN A 576 5.28 19.27 43.25
N ARG A 577 5.63 18.63 42.11
CA ARG A 577 4.86 18.68 40.85
C ARG A 577 4.68 17.33 40.17
N SER A 578 4.83 16.26 40.94
CA SER A 578 5.03 14.88 40.46
C SER A 578 3.96 14.38 39.49
N TRP A 579 2.66 14.63 39.74
CA TRP A 579 1.59 14.04 38.92
C TRP A 579 1.52 14.60 37.48
N ARG A 580 1.62 15.92 37.30
CA ARG A 580 1.56 16.55 35.97
C ARG A 580 2.81 16.25 35.15
N GLN A 581 3.96 16.21 35.81
CA GLN A 581 5.22 15.82 35.17
C GLN A 581 5.21 14.32 34.81
N LEU A 582 4.65 13.46 35.66
CA LEU A 582 4.51 12.02 35.40
C LEU A 582 3.57 11.74 34.22
N LEU A 583 2.45 12.46 34.09
CA LEU A 583 1.58 12.36 32.91
C LEU A 583 2.25 12.86 31.63
N GLY A 584 2.94 14.00 31.69
CA GLY A 584 3.71 14.50 30.54
C GLY A 584 4.78 13.51 30.11
N THR A 585 5.40 12.83 31.07
CA THR A 585 6.39 11.77 30.85
C THR A 585 5.72 10.53 30.25
N LEU A 586 4.62 10.05 30.80
CA LEU A 586 3.87 8.90 30.27
C LEU A 586 3.38 9.15 28.82
N GLY A 587 2.93 10.37 28.51
CA GLY A 587 2.58 10.78 27.14
C GLY A 587 3.79 10.73 26.20
N LEU A 588 4.96 11.20 26.66
CA LEU A 588 6.23 11.10 25.94
C LEU A 588 6.61 9.65 25.61
N PHE A 589 6.44 8.71 26.55
CA PHE A 589 6.80 7.30 26.38
C PHE A 589 5.79 6.53 25.52
N ALA A 590 4.49 6.83 25.63
CA ALA A 590 3.45 6.21 24.79
C ALA A 590 3.62 6.57 23.30
N PHE A 591 4.01 7.81 22.99
CA PHE A 591 4.21 8.27 21.61
C PHE A 591 5.58 7.90 21.01
N SER A 592 6.63 7.74 21.83
CA SER A 592 7.99 7.46 21.35
C SER A 592 8.44 5.98 21.37
N ARG A 593 7.60 5.06 21.90
CA ARG A 593 7.93 3.63 22.07
C ARG A 593 9.24 3.38 22.88
N LEU A 594 9.54 4.23 23.84
CA LEU A 594 10.63 4.02 24.81
C LEU A 594 10.14 3.15 25.98
N TYR A 595 11.05 2.46 26.67
CA TYR A 595 10.73 1.61 27.83
C TYR A 595 11.04 2.34 29.15
N LEU A 596 10.12 2.27 30.12
CA LEU A 596 10.31 2.71 31.50
C LEU A 596 10.61 1.50 32.37
N THR A 597 11.66 1.59 33.18
CA THR A 597 11.86 0.70 34.33
C THR A 597 11.72 1.54 35.60
N PHE A 598 10.71 1.23 36.41
CA PHE A 598 10.58 1.78 37.75
C PHE A 598 11.52 1.03 38.69
N ARG A 599 12.10 1.76 39.65
CA ARG A 599 12.83 1.19 40.77
C ARG A 599 12.05 1.43 42.05
#